data_AF-A0A937VRB9-F1
#
_entry.id   AF-A0A937VRB9-F1
#
_cell.length_a   1.000
_cell.length_b   1.000
_cell.length_c   1.000
_cell.angle_alpha   90.00
_cell.angle_beta   90.00
_cell.angle_gamma   90.00
#
_symmetry.space_group_name_H-M   'P 1'
#
loop_
_entity.id
_entity.type
_entity.pdbx_description
1 polymer ?
#
loop_
_entity_poly.entity_id
_entity_poly.type
_entity_poly.pdbx_seq_one_letter_code
_entity_poly.pdbx_strand_id
1 'polypeptide(L)'
;MTLRKVYERAIANWPEEDRPREKLLKHGAHTLSNAELLAILIRLGVEGSSAVDLGRELMRKFKTLRAISACDPVELMEIKGLSTAKVAQIKAAVELGRRMMSEERALEGPIRSSSDVADYLMPLLRDLKYETFKAVLLDRRNAVLDVVDIDDGDVAKTQPSIRKIMMRA
;
A
#
# COMPACT_ATOMS: atom_id res chain seq x y z
N MET A 1 -13.86 23.60 -11.01
CA MET A 1 -12.79 23.48 -12.02
C MET A 1 -11.56 24.18 -11.46
N THR A 2 -10.75 23.48 -10.66
CA THR A 2 -9.60 24.10 -9.98
C THR A 2 -8.49 24.33 -11.00
N LEU A 3 -8.10 25.59 -11.19
CA LEU A 3 -6.99 25.98 -12.07
C LEU A 3 -5.73 25.22 -11.66
N ARG A 4 -5.10 24.55 -12.63
CA ARG A 4 -3.90 23.74 -12.46
C ARG A 4 -2.72 24.67 -12.18
N LYS A 5 -2.25 24.75 -10.94
CA LYS A 5 -0.98 25.41 -10.63
C LYS A 5 0.16 24.49 -11.08
N VAL A 6 0.87 24.92 -12.13
CA VAL A 6 2.10 24.27 -12.63
C VAL A 6 3.26 25.12 -12.18
N TYR A 7 4.21 24.50 -11.50
CA TYR A 7 5.39 25.18 -10.97
C TYR A 7 6.64 24.60 -11.63
N GLU A 8 7.44 25.46 -12.24
CA GLU A 8 8.68 25.06 -12.94
C GLU A 8 9.88 24.82 -12.01
N ARG A 9 9.77 25.24 -10.74
CA ARG A 9 10.86 25.19 -9.75
C ARG A 9 10.70 24.03 -8.77
N ALA A 10 11.79 23.69 -8.07
CA ALA A 10 11.76 22.72 -6.97
C ALA A 10 10.64 23.03 -5.96
N ILE A 11 10.00 21.99 -5.41
CA ILE A 11 8.85 22.12 -4.49
C ILE A 11 9.16 23.03 -3.30
N ALA A 12 10.41 23.04 -2.82
CA ALA A 12 10.85 23.92 -1.75
C ALA A 12 10.71 25.42 -2.05
N ASN A 13 10.56 25.80 -3.33
CA ASN A 13 10.40 27.18 -3.79
C ASN A 13 8.94 27.53 -4.12
N TRP A 14 7.99 26.61 -3.93
CA TRP A 14 6.56 26.89 -4.12
C TRP A 14 6.04 27.73 -2.95
N PRO A 15 4.91 28.44 -3.10
CA PRO A 15 4.18 28.97 -1.95
C PRO A 15 3.93 27.86 -0.94
N GLU A 16 4.12 28.15 0.34
CA GLU A 16 4.11 27.14 1.41
C GLU A 16 2.77 26.39 1.46
N GLU A 17 1.67 27.09 1.20
CA GLU A 17 0.32 26.55 1.12
C GLU A 17 0.11 25.50 -0.01
N ASP A 18 0.97 25.51 -1.03
CA ASP A 18 0.91 24.56 -2.14
C ASP A 18 1.96 23.44 -2.01
N ARG A 19 2.88 23.51 -1.04
CA ARG A 19 3.86 22.45 -0.81
C ARG A 19 3.16 21.26 -0.15
N PRO A 20 3.26 20.03 -0.71
CA PRO A 20 2.47 18.89 -0.24
C PRO A 20 2.63 18.58 1.26
N ARG A 21 3.84 18.68 1.83
CA ARG A 21 4.05 18.31 3.25
C ARG A 21 3.42 19.33 4.19
N GLU A 22 3.63 20.60 3.90
CA GLU A 22 3.14 21.73 4.67
C GLU A 22 1.61 21.77 4.58
N LYS A 23 1.06 21.58 3.39
CA LYS A 23 -0.38 21.41 3.16
C LYS A 23 -0.96 20.22 3.92
N LEU A 24 -0.29 19.07 3.91
CA LEU A 24 -0.70 17.88 4.68
C LEU A 24 -0.77 18.18 6.18
N LEU A 25 0.26 18.84 6.74
CA LEU A 25 0.33 19.16 8.17
C LEU A 25 -0.67 20.24 8.59
N LYS A 26 -0.93 21.22 7.72
CA LYS A 26 -1.80 22.37 8.02
C LYS A 26 -3.28 22.08 7.79
N HIS A 27 -3.60 21.33 6.74
CA HIS A 27 -4.97 21.14 6.27
C HIS A 27 -5.41 19.68 6.22
N GLY A 28 -4.51 18.71 6.44
CA GLY A 28 -4.83 17.29 6.43
C GLY A 28 -4.89 16.66 5.03
N ALA A 29 -4.85 15.33 5.02
CA ALA A 29 -4.70 14.52 3.80
C ALA A 29 -5.85 14.70 2.78
N HIS A 30 -7.06 15.01 3.25
CA HIS A 30 -8.25 15.17 2.41
C HIS A 30 -8.15 16.34 1.41
N THR A 31 -7.24 17.29 1.64
CA THR A 31 -7.00 18.42 0.73
C THR A 31 -5.98 18.12 -0.38
N LEU A 32 -5.30 16.98 -0.29
CA LEU A 32 -4.26 16.57 -1.23
C LEU A 32 -4.84 15.66 -2.30
N SER A 33 -4.37 15.83 -3.52
CA SER A 33 -4.56 14.85 -4.58
C SER A 33 -3.67 13.62 -4.35
N ASN A 34 -4.04 12.49 -4.96
CA ASN A 34 -3.21 11.28 -4.95
C ASN A 34 -1.78 11.55 -5.45
N ALA A 35 -1.61 12.44 -6.43
CA ALA A 35 -0.29 12.81 -6.92
C ALA A 35 0.55 13.56 -5.86
N GLU A 36 -0.07 14.42 -5.05
CA GLU A 36 0.61 15.11 -3.94
C GLU A 36 0.94 14.12 -2.81
N LEU A 37 0.05 13.18 -2.49
CA LEU A 37 0.33 12.12 -1.50
C LEU A 37 1.51 11.24 -1.94
N LEU A 38 1.53 10.82 -3.22
CA LEU A 38 2.66 10.09 -3.80
C LEU A 38 3.95 10.93 -3.75
N ALA A 39 3.87 12.24 -4.02
CA ALA A 39 5.02 13.13 -3.98
C ALA A 39 5.67 13.19 -2.59
N ILE A 40 4.87 13.15 -1.52
CA ILE A 40 5.37 13.14 -0.15
C ILE A 40 6.23 11.90 0.10
N LEU A 41 5.76 10.72 -0.35
CA LEU A 41 6.48 9.45 -0.25
C LEU A 41 7.76 9.46 -1.10
N ILE A 42 7.66 9.92 -2.36
CA ILE A 42 8.77 9.99 -3.33
C ILE A 42 9.88 10.95 -2.86
N ARG A 43 9.51 11.98 -2.08
CA ARG A 43 10.36 12.98 -1.42
C ARG A 43 11.14 13.92 -2.33
N LEU A 44 11.80 13.42 -3.37
CA LEU A 44 12.58 14.21 -4.32
C LEU A 44 12.16 13.91 -5.76
N GLY A 45 12.10 14.96 -6.58
CA GLY A 45 11.95 14.83 -8.02
C GLY A 45 13.24 14.32 -8.69
N VAL A 46 13.33 14.56 -9.98
CA VAL A 46 14.55 14.45 -10.78
C VAL A 46 14.72 15.72 -11.61
N GLU A 47 15.86 15.85 -12.27
CA GLU A 47 16.07 16.99 -13.18
C GLU A 47 14.94 17.07 -14.22
N GLY A 48 14.30 18.24 -14.30
CA GLY A 48 13.16 18.50 -15.17
C GLY A 48 11.80 17.96 -14.69
N SER A 49 11.69 17.36 -13.50
CA SER A 49 10.40 16.86 -12.97
C SER A 49 10.34 16.87 -11.45
N SER A 50 9.35 17.54 -10.87
CA SER A 50 9.14 17.54 -9.42
C SER A 50 8.62 16.19 -8.91
N ALA A 51 8.65 15.96 -7.60
CA ALA A 51 8.04 14.76 -7.00
C ALA A 51 6.52 14.69 -7.28
N VAL A 52 5.85 15.84 -7.42
CA VAL A 52 4.43 15.91 -7.80
C VAL A 52 4.25 15.51 -9.26
N ASP A 53 5.18 15.86 -10.14
CA ASP A 53 5.12 15.44 -11.55
C ASP A 53 5.31 13.93 -11.68
N LEU A 54 6.22 13.33 -10.91
CA LEU A 54 6.36 11.88 -10.82
C LEU A 54 5.07 11.22 -10.30
N GLY A 55 4.44 11.79 -9.26
CA GLY A 55 3.15 11.34 -8.76
C GLY A 55 2.03 11.43 -9.82
N ARG A 56 2.02 12.50 -10.63
CA ARG A 56 1.08 12.66 -11.75
C ARG A 56 1.34 11.66 -12.86
N GLU A 57 2.60 11.36 -13.17
CA GLU A 57 2.99 10.37 -14.17
C GLU A 57 2.55 8.97 -13.76
N LEU A 58 2.78 8.58 -12.50
CA LEU A 58 2.25 7.35 -11.91
C LEU A 58 0.73 7.25 -12.08
N MET A 59 -0.01 8.29 -11.69
CA MET A 59 -1.46 8.32 -11.84
C MET A 59 -1.90 8.28 -13.31
N ARG A 60 -1.10 8.85 -14.24
CA ARG A 60 -1.40 8.83 -15.68
C ARG A 60 -1.17 7.45 -16.30
N LYS A 61 -0.08 6.77 -15.95
CA LYS A 61 0.30 5.43 -16.45
C LYS A 61 -0.64 4.36 -15.89
N PHE A 62 -0.82 4.33 -14.57
CA PHE A 62 -1.53 3.23 -13.88
C PHE A 62 -2.99 3.52 -13.53
N LYS A 63 -3.45 4.76 -13.69
CA LYS A 63 -4.85 5.23 -13.47
C LYS A 63 -5.36 5.21 -12.02
N THR A 64 -5.02 4.18 -11.24
CA THR A 64 -5.53 3.98 -9.88
C THR A 64 -4.40 3.65 -8.91
N LEU A 65 -4.60 4.00 -7.62
CA LEU A 65 -3.66 3.62 -6.55
C LEU A 65 -3.54 2.10 -6.41
N ARG A 66 -4.65 1.38 -6.61
CA ARG A 66 -4.67 -0.09 -6.59
C ARG A 66 -3.77 -0.68 -7.69
N ALA A 67 -3.83 -0.14 -8.89
CA ALA A 67 -2.95 -0.57 -9.99
C ALA A 67 -1.47 -0.28 -9.69
N ILE A 68 -1.14 0.88 -9.11
CA ILE A 68 0.24 1.20 -8.65
C ILE A 68 0.71 0.20 -7.59
N SER A 69 -0.16 -0.16 -6.65
CA SER A 69 0.14 -1.13 -5.60
C SER A 69 0.37 -2.55 -6.16
N ALA A 70 -0.44 -2.98 -7.12
CA ALA A 70 -0.35 -4.33 -7.72
C ALA A 70 0.71 -4.46 -8.83
N CYS A 71 1.21 -3.33 -9.36
CA CYS A 71 2.23 -3.29 -10.40
C CYS A 71 3.55 -3.91 -9.93
N ASP A 72 4.26 -4.60 -10.83
CA ASP A 72 5.58 -5.13 -10.53
C ASP A 72 6.55 -3.98 -10.19
N PRO A 73 7.43 -4.10 -9.17
CA PRO A 73 8.43 -3.09 -8.88
C PRO A 73 9.27 -2.67 -10.10
N VAL A 74 9.58 -3.61 -11.02
CA VAL A 74 10.34 -3.35 -12.26
C VAL A 74 9.58 -2.39 -13.18
N GLU A 75 8.28 -2.59 -13.38
CA GLU A 75 7.44 -1.71 -14.21
C GLU A 75 7.30 -0.29 -13.62
N LEU A 76 7.34 -0.16 -12.29
CA LEU A 76 7.38 1.14 -11.62
C LEU A 76 8.72 1.85 -11.87
N MET A 77 9.82 1.11 -11.86
CA MET A 77 11.17 1.65 -12.09
C MET A 77 11.41 2.10 -13.54
N GLU A 78 10.54 1.71 -14.49
CA GLU A 78 10.57 2.25 -15.86
C GLU A 78 10.26 3.75 -15.91
N ILE A 79 9.54 4.30 -14.92
CA ILE A 79 9.30 5.74 -14.84
C ILE A 79 10.61 6.42 -14.41
N LYS A 80 11.11 7.32 -15.27
CA LYS A 80 12.34 8.06 -15.02
C LYS A 80 12.27 8.76 -13.66
N GLY A 81 13.19 8.42 -12.77
CA GLY A 81 13.27 9.00 -11.44
C GLY A 81 12.58 8.23 -10.32
N LEU A 82 11.97 7.08 -10.60
CA LEU A 82 11.56 6.10 -9.59
C LEU A 82 12.64 5.03 -9.40
N SER A 83 13.64 5.34 -8.57
CA SER A 83 14.64 4.36 -8.12
C SER A 83 14.03 3.29 -7.21
N THR A 84 14.74 2.18 -7.01
CA THR A 84 14.40 1.12 -6.03
C THR A 84 13.98 1.67 -4.67
N ALA A 85 14.69 2.65 -4.11
CA ALA A 85 14.35 3.26 -2.82
C ALA A 85 12.96 3.92 -2.81
N LYS A 86 12.62 4.67 -3.88
CA LYS A 86 11.33 5.35 -4.02
C LYS A 86 10.18 4.36 -4.25
N VAL A 87 10.43 3.31 -5.04
CA VAL A 87 9.47 2.23 -5.23
C VAL A 87 9.23 1.48 -3.92
N ALA A 88 10.28 1.15 -3.18
CA ALA A 88 10.17 0.51 -1.86
C ALA A 88 9.37 1.36 -0.87
N GLN A 89 9.56 2.69 -0.85
CA GLN A 89 8.76 3.61 -0.04
C GLN A 89 7.27 3.54 -0.37
N ILE A 90 6.91 3.53 -1.65
CA ILE A 90 5.51 3.42 -2.07
C ILE A 90 4.93 2.07 -1.64
N LYS A 91 5.65 0.97 -1.90
CA LYS A 91 5.20 -0.38 -1.51
C LYS A 91 5.03 -0.52 0.00
N ALA A 92 5.98 -0.01 0.78
CA ALA A 92 5.90 -0.02 2.24
C ALA A 92 4.71 0.78 2.76
N ALA A 93 4.44 1.97 2.20
CA ALA A 93 3.29 2.78 2.60
C ALA A 93 1.96 2.07 2.34
N VAL A 94 1.83 1.37 1.21
CA VAL A 94 0.61 0.60 0.91
C VAL A 94 0.46 -0.61 1.82
N GLU A 95 1.54 -1.34 2.08
CA GLU A 95 1.54 -2.48 3.00
C GLU A 95 1.15 -2.09 4.42
N LEU A 96 1.67 -0.96 4.93
CA LEU A 96 1.26 -0.41 6.22
C LEU A 96 -0.25 -0.11 6.24
N GLY A 97 -0.78 0.48 5.18
CA GLY A 97 -2.23 0.71 5.05
C GLY A 97 -3.05 -0.57 5.09
N ARG A 98 -2.59 -1.64 4.43
CA ARG A 98 -3.25 -2.96 4.46
C ARG A 98 -3.25 -3.57 5.87
N ARG A 99 -2.13 -3.48 6.58
CA ARG A 99 -2.02 -3.96 7.97
C ARG A 99 -2.93 -3.19 8.91
N MET A 100 -2.96 -1.86 8.80
CA MET A 100 -3.87 -1.03 9.60
C MET A 100 -5.34 -1.43 9.42
N MET A 101 -5.77 -1.70 8.18
CA MET A 101 -7.15 -2.17 7.92
C MET A 101 -7.42 -3.55 8.52
N SER A 102 -6.43 -4.45 8.51
CA SER A 102 -6.53 -5.77 9.14
C SER A 102 -6.58 -5.67 10.68
N GLU A 103 -5.74 -4.80 11.26
CA GLU A 103 -5.72 -4.52 12.70
C GLU A 103 -7.05 -3.92 13.18
N GLU A 104 -7.64 -3.00 12.41
CA GLU A 104 -8.97 -2.44 12.71
C GLU A 104 -10.03 -3.54 12.85
N ARG A 105 -10.02 -4.55 11.96
CA ARG A 105 -10.93 -5.69 12.09
C ARG A 105 -10.66 -6.52 13.34
N ALA A 106 -9.40 -6.71 13.75
CA ALA A 106 -9.09 -7.39 15.01
C ALA A 106 -9.64 -6.66 16.25
N LEU A 107 -9.73 -5.33 16.20
CA LEU A 107 -10.26 -4.51 17.31
C LEU A 107 -11.78 -4.62 17.46
N GLU A 108 -12.50 -4.99 16.41
CA GLU A 108 -13.96 -5.17 16.43
C GLU A 108 -14.41 -6.40 17.23
N GLY A 109 -13.48 -7.26 17.64
CA GLY A 109 -13.69 -8.36 18.57
C GLY A 109 -13.30 -9.73 18.02
N PRO A 110 -13.67 -10.80 18.74
CA PRO A 110 -13.25 -12.16 18.37
C PRO A 110 -13.92 -12.67 17.10
N ILE A 111 -13.23 -13.59 16.41
CA ILE A 111 -13.75 -14.29 15.23
C ILE A 111 -14.87 -15.25 15.65
N ARG A 112 -16.05 -15.07 15.05
CA ARG A 112 -17.27 -15.85 15.31
C ARG A 112 -17.81 -16.52 14.05
N SER A 113 -17.35 -16.10 12.88
CA SER A 113 -17.82 -16.60 11.59
C SER A 113 -16.70 -16.58 10.54
N SER A 114 -16.93 -17.29 9.43
CA SER A 114 -16.05 -17.20 8.26
C SER A 114 -16.02 -15.80 7.63
N SER A 115 -17.09 -15.00 7.78
CA SER A 115 -17.09 -13.60 7.35
C SER A 115 -16.04 -12.80 8.12
N ASP A 116 -15.91 -13.04 9.43
CA ASP A 116 -14.94 -12.32 10.26
C ASP A 116 -13.50 -12.62 9.84
N VAL A 117 -13.23 -13.88 9.49
CA VAL A 117 -11.94 -14.31 8.92
C VAL A 117 -11.70 -13.61 7.57
N ALA A 118 -12.72 -13.57 6.71
CA ALA A 118 -12.63 -12.92 5.42
C ALA A 118 -12.35 -11.42 5.58
N ASP A 119 -13.08 -10.71 6.43
CA ASP A 119 -12.87 -9.28 6.68
C ASP A 119 -11.47 -9.00 7.24
N TYR A 120 -10.95 -9.89 8.09
CA TYR A 120 -9.60 -9.75 8.65
C TYR A 120 -8.50 -9.96 7.61
N LEU A 121 -8.64 -10.98 6.76
CA LEU A 121 -7.61 -11.36 5.77
C LEU A 121 -7.75 -10.64 4.43
N MET A 122 -8.93 -10.15 4.06
CA MET A 122 -9.20 -9.54 2.75
C MET A 122 -8.26 -8.36 2.44
N PRO A 123 -7.96 -7.43 3.37
CA PRO A 123 -7.00 -6.35 3.11
C PRO A 123 -5.60 -6.87 2.76
N LEU A 124 -5.20 -8.02 3.31
CA LEU A 124 -3.88 -8.63 3.13
C LEU A 124 -3.82 -9.49 1.86
N LEU A 125 -4.92 -10.15 1.48
CA LEU A 125 -4.95 -11.17 0.43
C LEU A 125 -5.47 -10.68 -0.92
N ARG A 126 -6.39 -9.71 -0.96
CA ARG A 126 -7.19 -9.36 -2.16
C ARG A 126 -6.41 -8.92 -3.41
N ASP A 127 -5.13 -8.61 -3.26
CA ASP A 127 -4.26 -8.11 -4.32
C ASP A 127 -3.06 -9.04 -4.58
N LEU A 128 -2.98 -10.20 -3.92
CA LEU A 128 -1.96 -11.20 -4.23
C LEU A 128 -2.24 -11.79 -5.61
N LYS A 129 -1.18 -11.96 -6.40
CA LYS A 129 -1.24 -12.56 -7.75
C LYS A 129 -1.09 -14.08 -7.74
N TYR A 130 -0.93 -14.67 -6.57
CA TYR A 130 -0.68 -16.09 -6.34
C TYR A 130 -1.55 -16.58 -5.18
N GLU A 131 -1.75 -17.89 -5.12
CA GLU A 131 -2.47 -18.51 -4.01
C GLU A 131 -1.53 -18.74 -2.81
N THR A 132 -2.03 -18.46 -1.62
CA THR A 132 -1.28 -18.68 -0.36
C THR A 132 -2.20 -19.35 0.65
N PHE A 133 -1.65 -20.31 1.39
CA PHE A 133 -2.33 -20.93 2.51
C PHE A 133 -1.81 -20.33 3.81
N LYS A 134 -2.72 -19.69 4.56
CA LYS A 134 -2.41 -19.07 5.85
C LYS A 134 -3.18 -19.75 6.98
N ALA A 135 -2.53 -19.90 8.13
CA ALA A 135 -3.16 -20.32 9.37
C ALA A 135 -3.44 -19.08 10.22
N VAL A 136 -4.68 -18.91 10.67
CA VAL A 136 -5.06 -17.88 11.64
C VAL A 136 -5.03 -18.52 13.02
N LEU A 137 -4.11 -18.09 13.87
CA LEU A 137 -3.97 -18.59 15.22
C LEU A 137 -4.86 -17.77 16.15
N LEU A 138 -5.70 -18.46 16.93
CA LEU A 138 -6.68 -17.85 17.81
C LEU A 138 -6.41 -18.18 19.27
N ASP A 139 -6.73 -17.24 20.16
CA ASP A 139 -6.76 -17.51 21.59
C ASP A 139 -8.06 -18.25 22.01
N ARG A 140 -8.19 -18.56 23.31
CA ARG A 140 -9.38 -19.23 23.86
C ARG A 140 -10.69 -18.43 23.75
N ARG A 141 -10.60 -17.15 23.43
CA ARG A 141 -11.73 -16.23 23.23
C ARG A 141 -11.99 -15.98 21.74
N ASN A 142 -11.29 -16.68 20.84
CA ASN A 142 -11.27 -16.48 19.39
C ASN A 142 -10.71 -15.12 18.94
N ALA A 143 -9.89 -14.45 19.77
CA ALA A 143 -9.13 -13.29 19.32
C ALA A 143 -7.94 -13.75 18.48
N VAL A 144 -7.59 -12.99 17.43
CA VAL A 144 -6.44 -13.30 16.57
C VAL A 144 -5.15 -13.08 17.37
N LEU A 145 -4.35 -14.14 17.51
CA LEU A 145 -3.02 -14.09 18.09
C LEU A 145 -1.97 -13.78 17.02
N ASP A 146 -2.06 -14.48 15.89
CA ASP A 146 -1.13 -14.35 14.77
C ASP A 146 -1.74 -14.89 13.47
N VAL A 147 -1.16 -14.51 12.34
CA VAL A 147 -1.45 -15.10 11.02
C VAL A 147 -0.15 -15.56 10.39
N VAL A 148 -0.07 -16.87 10.13
CA VAL A 148 1.16 -17.51 9.69
C VAL A 148 1.01 -18.06 8.30
N ASP A 149 1.97 -17.74 7.44
CA ASP A 149 2.08 -18.30 6.09
C ASP A 149 2.59 -19.73 6.19
N ILE A 150 1.81 -20.69 5.68
CA ILE A 150 2.14 -22.12 5.74
C ILE A 150 2.71 -22.61 4.42
N ASP A 151 2.11 -22.18 3.31
CA ASP A 151 2.58 -22.51 1.97
C ASP A 151 2.17 -21.43 0.97
N ASP A 152 3.03 -21.23 -0.03
CA ASP A 152 2.72 -20.45 -1.21
C ASP A 152 2.60 -21.40 -2.39
N GLY A 153 1.48 -21.32 -3.09
CA GLY A 153 1.17 -22.14 -4.26
C GLY A 153 1.43 -21.36 -5.55
N ASP A 154 1.41 -22.09 -6.67
CA ASP A 154 1.33 -21.47 -8.01
C ASP A 154 -0.13 -21.05 -8.32
N VAL A 155 -0.41 -20.55 -9.52
CA VAL A 155 -1.73 -20.02 -9.95
C VAL A 155 -2.91 -21.02 -9.82
N ALA A 156 -2.64 -22.32 -9.62
CA ALA A 156 -3.64 -23.39 -9.72
C ALA A 156 -4.01 -24.12 -8.41
N LYS A 157 -3.13 -24.15 -7.40
CA LYS A 157 -3.41 -24.76 -6.08
C LYS A 157 -2.30 -24.51 -5.06
N THR A 158 -2.71 -24.46 -3.79
CA THR A 158 -1.84 -24.72 -2.63
C THR A 158 -2.13 -26.12 -2.06
N GLN A 159 -1.10 -26.83 -1.56
CA GLN A 159 -1.27 -28.15 -0.95
C GLN A 159 -0.44 -28.26 0.35
N PRO A 160 -0.87 -27.58 1.42
CA PRO A 160 -0.12 -27.57 2.68
C PRO A 160 -0.08 -28.98 3.29
N SER A 161 1.08 -29.38 3.80
CA SER A 161 1.18 -30.63 4.56
C SER A 161 0.71 -30.42 6.00
N ILE A 162 0.03 -31.42 6.57
CA ILE A 162 -0.40 -31.41 7.99
C ILE A 162 0.80 -31.15 8.91
N ARG A 163 1.97 -31.68 8.58
CA ARG A 163 3.21 -31.44 9.32
C ARG A 163 3.59 -29.96 9.35
N LYS A 164 3.52 -29.25 8.21
CA LYS A 164 3.84 -27.80 8.15
C LYS A 164 2.86 -27.00 9.00
N ILE A 165 1.57 -27.34 8.95
CA ILE A 165 0.53 -26.70 9.78
C ILE A 165 0.85 -26.88 11.27
N MET A 166 1.08 -28.13 11.70
CA MET A 166 1.33 -28.45 13.11
C MET A 166 2.64 -27.86 13.68
N MET A 167 3.65 -27.61 12.85
CA MET A 167 4.90 -27.00 13.33
C MET A 167 4.80 -25.48 13.55
N ARG A 168 3.77 -24.82 13.00
CA ARG A 168 3.61 -23.37 13.04
C ARG A 168 2.39 -22.91 13.84
N ALA A 169 1.56 -23.85 14.30
CA ALA A 169 0.36 -23.63 15.11
C ALA A 169 0.62 -23.84 16.60
#